data_AF-A0A067CDA5-F1
#
_entry.id   AF-A0A067CDA5-F1
#
_cell.length_a   1.000
_cell.length_b   1.000
_cell.length_c   1.000
_cell.angle_alpha   90.00
_cell.angle_beta   90.00
_cell.angle_gamma   90.00
#
_symmetry.space_group_name_H-M   'P 1'
#
loop_
_entity.id
_entity.type
_entity.pdbx_description
1 polymer ?
#
loop_
_entity_poly.entity_id
_entity_poly.type
_entity_poly.pdbx_seq_one_letter_code
_entity_poly.pdbx_strand_id
1 'polypeptide(L)'
;MQIQVSGNLSLVLQGVLYMSRTVWFAYWGLCLVSYGLKRWEKQHVFSEVDPTVLAIAVTVYGPAFVFMLEHIAAFSRMYHALFYCLVPTDLQSQESEAALVCIIYTLTTLSIPLAYGLVAGCVRRPRPIPADCSSVRYNSVKSAALFQASKALHMATQRPARGGTIYHAMDLNPRLKLCPTINLRGTDCFLLCYCNGVLIERLRLSLLSGVDLKRAAISHATRPSKYVVNELRATNLPNHLSKS
;
A
#
# COMPACT_ATOMS: atom_id res chain seq x y z
N MET A 1 25.81 31.68 12.17
CA MET A 1 25.74 31.02 10.85
C MET A 1 24.31 31.18 10.34
N GLN A 2 24.05 32.27 9.59
CA GLN A 2 22.70 32.61 9.11
C GLN A 2 22.37 31.75 7.89
N ILE A 3 21.31 30.96 7.99
CA ILE A 3 20.79 30.14 6.91
C ILE A 3 20.09 31.09 5.92
N GLN A 4 20.69 31.28 4.75
CA GLN A 4 20.17 32.12 3.67
C GLN A 4 19.00 31.41 2.95
N VAL A 5 17.80 31.47 3.53
CA VAL A 5 16.64 30.60 3.25
C VAL A 5 16.15 30.56 1.79
N SER A 6 16.36 31.61 0.99
CA SER A 6 15.79 31.70 -0.37
C SER A 6 16.54 30.91 -1.45
N GLY A 7 17.88 30.82 -1.37
CA GLY A 7 18.67 29.90 -2.22
C GLY A 7 18.58 28.44 -1.74
N ASN A 8 18.25 28.25 -0.46
CA ASN A 8 18.17 26.95 0.18
C ASN A 8 16.89 26.19 -0.14
N LEU A 9 15.76 26.86 -0.43
CA LEU A 9 14.49 26.15 -0.67
C LEU A 9 14.57 25.24 -1.91
N SER A 10 15.22 25.70 -2.99
CA SER A 10 15.43 24.88 -4.20
C SER A 10 16.29 23.65 -3.90
N LEU A 11 17.38 23.82 -3.14
CA LEU A 11 18.27 22.73 -2.73
C LEU A 11 17.57 21.74 -1.80
N VAL A 12 16.74 22.24 -0.88
CA VAL A 12 15.92 21.41 0.01
C VAL A 12 14.87 20.64 -0.80
N LEU A 13 14.17 21.30 -1.74
CA LEU A 13 13.22 20.62 -2.64
C LEU A 13 13.91 19.56 -3.51
N GLN A 14 15.07 19.88 -4.07
CA GLN A 14 15.86 18.93 -4.86
C GLN A 14 16.35 17.76 -4.00
N GLY A 15 16.74 18.01 -2.76
CA GLY A 15 17.08 16.98 -1.78
C GLY A 15 15.88 16.09 -1.44
N VAL A 16 14.70 16.67 -1.21
CA VAL A 16 13.46 15.92 -0.96
C VAL A 16 13.07 15.09 -2.18
N LEU A 17 13.11 15.66 -3.39
CA LEU A 17 12.85 14.94 -4.65
C LEU A 17 13.87 13.83 -4.88
N TYR A 18 15.14 14.05 -4.57
CA TYR A 18 16.18 13.04 -4.64
C TYR A 18 15.88 11.87 -3.69
N MET A 19 15.55 12.19 -2.43
CA MET A 19 15.21 11.22 -1.39
C MET A 19 13.89 10.49 -1.66
N SER A 20 12.98 11.03 -2.47
CA SER A 20 11.75 10.33 -2.87
C SER A 20 12.03 9.00 -3.58
N ARG A 21 13.22 8.83 -4.20
CA ARG A 21 13.63 7.56 -4.81
C ARG A 21 13.69 6.41 -3.82
N THR A 22 13.86 6.69 -2.53
CA THR A 22 13.95 5.67 -1.47
C THR A 22 12.64 4.89 -1.31
N VAL A 23 11.51 5.48 -1.71
CA VAL A 23 10.20 4.82 -1.73
C VAL A 23 10.21 3.61 -2.68
N TRP A 24 10.99 3.65 -3.77
CA TRP A 24 11.12 2.50 -4.68
C TRP A 24 11.74 1.28 -4.01
N PHE A 25 12.71 1.46 -3.11
CA PHE A 25 13.29 0.35 -2.35
C PHE A 25 12.27 -0.27 -1.40
N ALA A 26 11.42 0.56 -0.77
CA ALA A 26 10.32 0.06 0.05
C ALA A 26 9.32 -0.76 -0.79
N TYR A 27 8.93 -0.28 -1.97
CA TYR A 27 8.06 -1.04 -2.88
C TYR A 27 8.70 -2.35 -3.34
N TRP A 28 9.97 -2.32 -3.72
CA TRP A 28 10.70 -3.53 -4.12
C TRP A 28 10.72 -4.56 -2.98
N GLY A 29 10.99 -4.13 -1.75
CA GLY A 29 10.91 -4.98 -0.57
C GLY A 29 9.53 -5.58 -0.35
N LEU A 30 8.47 -4.78 -0.49
CA LEU A 30 7.09 -5.27 -0.40
C LEU A 30 6.75 -6.28 -1.51
N CYS A 31 7.30 -6.12 -2.71
CA CYS A 31 7.15 -7.09 -3.80
C CYS A 31 7.86 -8.41 -3.49
N LEU A 32 9.09 -8.37 -2.96
CA LEU A 32 9.80 -9.58 -2.53
C LEU A 32 9.05 -10.32 -1.43
N VAL A 33 8.52 -9.59 -0.46
CA VAL A 33 7.78 -10.16 0.66
C VAL A 33 6.44 -10.72 0.18
N SER A 34 5.76 -10.03 -0.74
CA SER A 34 4.58 -10.55 -1.42
C SER A 34 4.85 -11.89 -2.11
N TYR A 35 5.97 -11.99 -2.84
CA TYR A 35 6.39 -13.22 -3.47
C TYR A 35 6.66 -14.34 -2.45
N GLY A 36 7.37 -14.04 -1.36
CA GLY A 36 7.61 -14.99 -0.26
C GLY A 36 6.33 -15.46 0.41
N LEU A 37 5.43 -14.53 0.77
CA LEU A 37 4.13 -14.84 1.39
C LEU A 37 3.27 -15.73 0.49
N LYS A 38 3.32 -15.52 -0.83
CA LYS A 38 2.65 -16.40 -1.80
C LYS A 38 3.30 -17.77 -1.90
N ARG A 39 4.62 -17.86 -1.79
CA ARG A 39 5.34 -19.14 -1.84
C ARG A 39 5.04 -20.01 -0.61
N TRP A 40 4.86 -19.40 0.56
CA TRP A 40 4.54 -20.11 1.82
C TRP A 40 3.05 -20.07 2.21
N GLU A 41 2.18 -19.51 1.37
CA GLU A 41 0.74 -19.36 1.63
C GLU A 41 0.36 -18.62 2.93
N LYS A 42 1.27 -17.81 3.48
CA LYS A 42 1.07 -17.05 4.74
C LYS A 42 0.50 -15.65 4.52
N GLN A 43 -0.28 -15.44 3.46
CA GLN A 43 -0.83 -14.14 3.08
C GLN A 43 -1.73 -13.52 4.17
N HIS A 44 -2.33 -14.36 5.02
CA HIS A 44 -3.18 -13.92 6.13
C HIS A 44 -2.39 -13.24 7.27
N VAL A 45 -1.09 -13.55 7.40
CA VAL A 45 -0.23 -13.02 8.48
C VAL A 45 0.13 -11.55 8.23
N PHE A 46 0.05 -11.08 6.99
CA PHE A 46 0.48 -9.74 6.61
C PHE A 46 -0.72 -8.83 6.35
N SER A 47 -0.71 -7.65 6.95
CA SER A 47 -1.67 -6.60 6.62
C SER A 47 -1.17 -5.76 5.45
N GLU A 48 -2.04 -5.52 4.48
CA GLU A 48 -1.76 -4.62 3.36
C GLU A 48 -1.38 -3.22 3.85
N VAL A 49 -0.37 -2.63 3.19
CA VAL A 49 0.08 -1.27 3.42
C VAL A 49 -0.48 -0.36 2.33
N ASP A 50 -0.99 0.80 2.72
CA ASP A 50 -1.41 1.84 1.77
C ASP A 50 -0.17 2.50 1.14
N PRO A 51 0.00 2.47 -0.20
CA PRO A 51 1.13 3.11 -0.88
C PRO A 51 1.32 4.59 -0.52
N THR A 52 0.23 5.31 -0.26
CA THR A 52 0.27 6.73 0.05
C THR A 52 0.80 6.98 1.45
N VAL A 53 0.35 6.18 2.42
CA VAL A 53 0.89 6.22 3.79
C VAL A 53 2.35 5.81 3.81
N LEU A 54 2.72 4.78 3.04
CA LEU A 54 4.10 4.35 2.90
C LEU A 54 4.99 5.47 2.34
N ALA A 55 4.56 6.12 1.26
CA ALA A 55 5.31 7.20 0.65
C ALA A 55 5.51 8.38 1.62
N ILE A 56 4.46 8.76 2.36
CA ILE A 56 4.55 9.81 3.39
C ILE A 56 5.52 9.39 4.50
N ALA A 57 5.39 8.16 5.00
CA ALA A 57 6.24 7.64 6.08
C ALA A 57 7.72 7.63 5.69
N VAL A 58 8.06 7.12 4.50
CA VAL A 58 9.45 7.09 4.00
C VAL A 58 9.98 8.50 3.75
N THR A 59 9.14 9.42 3.24
CA THR A 59 9.52 10.81 3.00
C THR A 59 9.83 11.57 4.29
N VAL A 60 9.13 11.26 5.39
CA VAL A 60 9.40 11.84 6.72
C VAL A 60 10.59 11.15 7.40
N TYR A 61 10.69 9.83 7.26
CA TYR A 61 11.74 9.03 7.88
C TYR A 61 13.13 9.36 7.33
N GLY A 62 13.26 9.57 6.01
CA GLY A 62 14.55 9.89 5.39
C GLY A 62 15.26 11.09 6.05
N PRO A 63 14.64 12.29 6.09
CA PRO A 63 15.18 13.46 6.78
C PRO A 63 15.40 13.24 8.28
N ALA A 64 14.48 12.57 8.97
CA ALA A 64 14.62 12.29 10.40
C ALA A 64 15.83 11.39 10.69
N PHE A 65 16.09 10.39 9.84
CA PHE A 65 17.24 9.51 9.93
C PHE A 65 18.55 10.28 9.73
N VAL A 66 18.63 11.14 8.71
CA VAL A 66 19.81 12.01 8.48
C VAL A 66 20.05 12.95 9.67
N PHE A 67 18.99 13.55 10.19
CA PHE A 67 19.07 14.41 11.37
C PHE A 67 19.61 13.65 12.60
N MET A 68 19.16 12.41 12.83
CA MET A 68 19.67 11.56 13.92
C MET A 68 21.15 11.18 13.71
N LEU A 69 21.56 10.89 12.48
CA LEU A 69 22.98 10.61 12.16
C LEU A 69 23.87 11.81 12.50
N GLU A 70 23.39 13.04 12.27
CA GLU A 70 24.12 14.27 12.56
C GLU A 70 24.16 14.59 14.06
N HIS A 71 23.04 14.44 14.78
CA HIS A 71 22.94 14.88 16.17
C HIS A 71 23.44 13.84 17.18
N ILE A 72 23.48 12.55 16.82
CA ILE A 72 23.86 11.48 17.76
C ILE A 72 25.26 10.96 17.40
N ALA A 73 26.24 11.28 18.25
CA ALA A 73 27.65 10.92 18.05
C ALA A 73 27.91 9.40 17.93
N ALA A 74 27.06 8.55 18.52
CA ALA A 74 27.15 7.10 18.34
C ALA A 74 26.78 6.66 16.91
N PHE A 75 25.70 7.23 16.37
CA PHE A 75 25.24 6.93 15.01
C PHE A 75 26.21 7.47 13.96
N SER A 76 26.72 8.69 14.14
CA SER A 76 27.76 9.27 13.29
C SER A 76 29.02 8.38 13.24
N ARG A 77 29.49 7.90 14.40
CA ARG A 77 30.66 6.99 14.48
C ARG A 77 30.40 5.65 13.80
N MET A 78 29.23 5.06 13.99
CA MET A 78 28.84 3.82 13.32
C MET A 78 28.79 4.01 11.80
N TYR A 79 28.22 5.12 11.34
CA TYR A 79 28.11 5.46 9.92
C TYR A 79 29.48 5.71 9.28
N HIS A 80 30.39 6.40 9.98
CA HIS A 80 31.79 6.55 9.55
C HIS A 80 32.51 5.20 9.51
N ALA A 81 32.38 4.37 10.54
CA ALA A 81 32.98 3.04 10.54
C ALA A 81 32.49 2.21 9.34
N LEU A 82 31.20 2.27 9.04
CA LEU A 82 30.60 1.60 7.88
C LEU A 82 31.22 1.98 6.54
N PHE A 83 31.60 3.23 6.35
CA PHE A 83 32.26 3.71 5.13
C PHE A 83 33.70 3.22 4.96
N TYR A 84 34.38 2.92 6.05
CA TYR A 84 35.81 2.60 6.05
C TYR A 84 36.13 1.17 6.50
N CYS A 85 35.13 0.39 6.95
CA CYS A 85 35.33 -0.96 7.49
C CYS A 85 35.92 -1.96 6.48
N LEU A 86 35.58 -1.84 5.19
CA LEU A 86 36.10 -2.71 4.12
C LEU A 86 37.27 -2.06 3.35
N VAL A 87 37.55 -0.78 3.60
CA VAL A 87 38.62 -0.05 2.90
C VAL A 87 39.95 -0.29 3.62
N PRO A 88 40.98 -0.81 2.92
CA PRO A 88 42.32 -0.95 3.48
C PRO A 88 42.85 0.39 4.00
N THR A 89 43.54 0.37 5.15
CA THR A 89 44.03 1.58 5.85
C THR A 89 44.89 2.49 4.97
N ASP A 90 45.55 1.94 3.95
CA ASP A 90 46.44 2.68 3.06
C ASP A 90 45.70 3.50 1.98
N LEU A 91 44.40 3.21 1.74
CA LEU A 91 43.57 3.86 0.70
C LEU A 91 42.39 4.66 1.28
N GLN A 92 42.27 4.76 2.61
CA GLN A 92 41.14 5.42 3.29
C GLN A 92 41.00 6.93 2.97
N SER A 93 42.05 7.59 2.47
CA SER A 93 41.99 8.99 2.04
C SER A 93 41.46 9.18 0.62
N GLN A 94 41.39 8.10 -0.17
CA GLN A 94 41.12 8.15 -1.61
C GLN A 94 39.86 7.38 -2.01
N GLU A 95 39.48 6.35 -1.24
CA GLU A 95 38.32 5.49 -1.53
C GLU A 95 37.36 5.40 -0.34
N SER A 96 36.06 5.25 -0.64
CA SER A 96 35.02 5.04 0.36
C SER A 96 34.06 3.92 -0.07
N GLU A 97 33.72 3.03 0.87
CA GLU A 97 32.85 1.88 0.61
C GLU A 97 31.38 2.28 0.72
N ALA A 98 30.80 2.79 -0.37
CA ALA A 98 29.39 3.21 -0.38
C ALA A 98 28.41 2.02 -0.40
N ALA A 99 28.82 0.85 -0.89
CA ALA A 99 27.94 -0.30 -1.09
C ALA A 99 27.30 -0.79 0.22
N LEU A 100 28.12 -0.94 1.27
CA LEU A 100 27.65 -1.45 2.56
C LEU A 100 26.66 -0.48 3.21
N VAL A 101 26.96 0.81 3.14
CA VAL A 101 26.07 1.88 3.60
C VAL A 101 24.73 1.84 2.87
N CYS A 102 24.74 1.68 1.54
CA CYS A 102 23.52 1.54 0.76
C CYS A 102 22.70 0.29 1.13
N ILE A 103 23.35 -0.84 1.39
CA ILE A 103 22.68 -2.07 1.83
C ILE A 103 21.99 -1.87 3.18
N ILE A 104 22.68 -1.31 4.18
CA ILE A 104 22.06 -1.09 5.50
C ILE A 104 20.94 -0.06 5.40
N TYR A 105 21.14 1.01 4.64
CA TYR A 105 20.12 2.03 4.45
C TYR A 105 18.85 1.48 3.79
N THR A 106 19.02 0.63 2.77
CA THR A 106 17.89 -0.05 2.13
C THR A 106 17.20 -1.02 3.10
N LEU A 107 17.93 -1.89 3.80
CA LEU A 107 17.38 -2.80 4.81
C LEU A 107 16.57 -2.05 5.89
N THR A 108 17.10 -0.92 6.35
CA THR A 108 16.42 -0.05 7.33
C THR A 108 15.12 0.50 6.75
N THR A 109 15.14 0.98 5.50
CA THR A 109 13.94 1.46 4.80
C THR A 109 12.91 0.36 4.57
N LEU A 110 13.34 -0.88 4.28
CA LEU A 110 12.45 -2.04 4.15
C LEU A 110 11.83 -2.48 5.48
N SER A 111 12.55 -2.29 6.60
CA SER A 111 12.10 -2.74 7.92
C SER A 111 10.79 -2.08 8.36
N ILE A 112 10.56 -0.82 7.97
CA ILE A 112 9.37 -0.04 8.36
C ILE A 112 8.06 -0.64 7.80
N PRO A 113 7.88 -0.77 6.45
CA PRO A 113 6.67 -1.36 5.90
C PRO A 113 6.49 -2.81 6.35
N LEU A 114 7.59 -3.54 6.58
CA LEU A 114 7.55 -4.91 7.04
C LEU A 114 7.07 -5.03 8.49
N ALA A 115 7.67 -4.27 9.40
CA ALA A 115 7.26 -4.22 10.79
C ALA A 115 5.81 -3.77 10.90
N TYR A 116 5.41 -2.73 10.17
CA TYR A 116 4.02 -2.29 10.13
C TYR A 116 3.08 -3.39 9.63
N GLY A 117 3.36 -4.01 8.48
CA GLY A 117 2.49 -5.03 7.90
C GLY A 117 2.38 -6.30 8.73
N LEU A 118 3.47 -6.72 9.39
CA LEU A 118 3.48 -7.86 10.31
C LEU A 118 2.77 -7.54 11.62
N VAL A 119 3.09 -6.42 12.27
CA VAL A 119 2.44 -6.03 13.54
C VAL A 119 0.95 -5.80 13.32
N ALA A 120 0.56 -5.07 12.28
CA ALA A 120 -0.84 -4.85 11.94
C ALA A 120 -1.55 -6.15 11.53
N GLY A 121 -0.84 -7.13 10.97
CA GLY A 121 -1.34 -8.46 10.66
C GLY A 121 -1.55 -9.34 11.90
N CYS A 122 -0.63 -9.30 12.86
CA CYS A 122 -0.75 -10.01 14.13
C CYS A 122 -1.81 -9.41 15.06
N VAL A 123 -1.96 -8.09 15.06
CA VAL A 123 -2.94 -7.35 15.89
C VAL A 123 -4.32 -7.31 15.22
N ARG A 124 -4.44 -7.86 13.99
CA ARG A 124 -5.66 -7.77 13.19
C ARG A 124 -6.79 -8.55 13.86
N ARG A 125 -7.68 -7.82 14.51
CA ARG A 125 -8.99 -8.37 14.90
C ARG A 125 -9.80 -8.64 13.64
N PRO A 126 -10.55 -9.76 13.55
CA PRO A 126 -11.47 -9.99 12.45
C PRO A 126 -12.39 -8.77 12.36
N ARG A 127 -12.27 -8.01 11.27
CA ARG A 127 -13.14 -6.86 11.06
C ARG A 127 -14.53 -7.40 10.77
N PRO A 128 -15.58 -6.92 11.47
CA PRO A 128 -16.94 -7.28 11.10
C PRO A 128 -17.16 -6.90 9.63
N ILE A 129 -17.75 -7.82 8.87
CA ILE A 129 -18.03 -7.68 7.44
C ILE A 129 -18.75 -6.34 7.24
N PRO A 130 -18.15 -5.35 6.56
CA PRO A 130 -18.84 -4.11 6.29
C PRO A 130 -20.02 -4.42 5.37
N ALA A 131 -21.23 -4.13 5.84
CA ALA A 131 -22.45 -4.29 5.05
C ALA A 131 -22.40 -3.52 3.70
N ASP A 132 -21.50 -2.53 3.60
CA ASP A 132 -21.30 -1.72 2.39
C ASP A 132 -19.81 -1.58 2.01
N CYS A 133 -19.28 -2.60 1.32
CA CYS A 133 -17.92 -2.58 0.74
C CYS A 133 -17.74 -1.55 -0.39
N SER A 134 -18.85 -0.97 -0.87
CA SER A 134 -18.85 0.10 -1.87
C SER A 134 -18.71 1.50 -1.24
N SER A 135 -18.76 1.58 0.09
CA SER A 135 -18.68 2.83 0.84
C SER A 135 -17.35 3.55 0.62
N VAL A 136 -17.45 4.87 0.52
CA VAL A 136 -16.32 5.81 0.40
C VAL A 136 -15.34 5.70 1.57
N ARG A 137 -15.82 5.29 2.75
CA ARG A 137 -14.98 5.13 3.95
C ARG A 137 -14.09 3.88 3.90
N TYR A 138 -14.40 2.91 3.04
CA TYR A 138 -13.59 1.69 2.88
C TYR A 138 -12.40 1.89 1.92
N ASN A 139 -12.08 3.14 1.56
CA ASN A 139 -11.10 3.47 0.54
C ASN A 139 -9.71 3.78 1.12
N SER A 140 -8.69 3.85 0.26
CA SER A 140 -7.33 4.31 0.64
C SER A 140 -7.37 5.71 1.24
N VAL A 141 -6.37 6.08 2.04
CA VAL A 141 -6.35 7.39 2.73
C VAL A 141 -6.49 8.54 1.74
N LYS A 142 -5.80 8.46 0.59
CA LYS A 142 -5.92 9.44 -0.50
C LYS A 142 -7.34 9.57 -1.04
N SER A 143 -7.99 8.45 -1.35
CA SER A 143 -9.33 8.48 -1.93
C SER A 143 -10.38 8.87 -0.89
N ALA A 144 -10.24 8.46 0.36
CA ALA A 144 -11.05 8.93 1.47
C ALA A 144 -10.94 10.45 1.64
N ALA A 145 -9.73 11.02 1.58
CA ALA A 145 -9.52 12.47 1.67
C ALA A 145 -10.14 13.21 0.48
N LEU A 146 -9.93 12.73 -0.75
CA LEU A 146 -10.53 13.32 -1.95
C LEU A 146 -12.05 13.32 -1.90
N PHE A 147 -12.67 12.23 -1.45
CA PHE A 147 -14.12 12.16 -1.36
C PHE A 147 -14.69 12.93 -0.17
N GLN A 148 -13.94 13.09 0.92
CA GLN A 148 -14.35 14.01 1.99
C GLN A 148 -14.32 15.45 1.50
N ALA A 149 -13.27 15.85 0.78
CA ALA A 149 -13.21 17.14 0.12
C ALA A 149 -14.34 17.30 -0.92
N SER A 150 -14.58 16.29 -1.75
CA SER A 150 -15.67 16.34 -2.74
C SER A 150 -17.05 16.35 -2.10
N LYS A 151 -17.24 15.71 -0.94
CA LYS A 151 -18.52 15.74 -0.20
C LYS A 151 -18.75 17.08 0.48
N ALA A 152 -17.67 17.80 0.84
CA ALA A 152 -17.75 19.18 1.27
C ALA A 152 -18.10 20.12 0.11
N LEU A 153 -17.63 19.82 -1.11
CA LEU A 153 -17.93 20.60 -2.33
C LEU A 153 -19.24 20.21 -3.04
N HIS A 154 -19.75 18.99 -2.84
CA HIS A 154 -20.98 18.48 -3.45
C HIS A 154 -21.77 17.70 -2.39
N MET A 155 -23.00 18.15 -2.14
CA MET A 155 -24.02 17.48 -1.32
C MET A 155 -24.36 16.10 -1.91
N ALA A 156 -23.51 15.11 -1.65
CA ALA A 156 -23.66 13.77 -2.19
C ALA A 156 -24.84 13.07 -1.50
N THR A 157 -25.98 13.03 -2.19
CA THR A 157 -27.16 12.25 -1.80
C THR A 157 -26.77 10.77 -1.63
N GLN A 158 -27.19 10.16 -0.52
CA GLN A 158 -26.98 8.72 -0.31
C GLN A 158 -27.83 7.94 -1.32
N ARG A 159 -27.18 7.43 -2.36
CA ARG A 159 -27.76 6.55 -3.38
C ARG A 159 -27.12 5.17 -3.28
N PRO A 160 -27.80 4.09 -3.69
CA PRO A 160 -27.28 2.75 -3.60
C PRO A 160 -25.96 2.66 -4.37
N ALA A 161 -24.87 2.40 -3.65
CA ALA A 161 -23.57 2.17 -4.22
C ALA A 161 -23.38 0.66 -4.42
N ARG A 162 -22.90 0.26 -5.60
CA ARG A 162 -22.65 -1.14 -5.97
C ARG A 162 -21.18 -1.34 -6.27
N GLY A 163 -20.65 -2.51 -5.93
CA GLY A 163 -19.26 -2.89 -6.16
C GLY A 163 -18.44 -2.99 -4.87
N GLY A 164 -17.15 -3.29 -5.00
CA GLY A 164 -16.26 -3.54 -3.87
C GLY A 164 -16.42 -4.91 -3.20
N THR A 165 -17.35 -5.76 -3.64
CA THR A 165 -17.54 -7.14 -3.14
C THR A 165 -16.31 -8.02 -3.34
N ILE A 166 -15.45 -7.69 -4.30
CA ILE A 166 -14.16 -8.36 -4.49
C ILE A 166 -13.26 -8.24 -3.26
N TYR A 167 -13.24 -7.09 -2.57
CA TYR A 167 -12.42 -6.90 -1.38
C TYR A 167 -12.90 -7.76 -0.22
N HIS A 168 -14.21 -7.94 -0.11
CA HIS A 168 -14.79 -8.89 0.83
C HIS A 168 -14.36 -10.32 0.53
N ALA A 169 -14.41 -10.74 -0.74
CA ALA A 169 -13.92 -12.05 -1.14
C ALA A 169 -12.41 -12.23 -0.86
N MET A 170 -11.61 -11.18 -1.05
CA MET A 170 -10.18 -11.18 -0.73
C MET A 170 -9.90 -11.23 0.78
N ASP A 171 -10.77 -10.68 1.62
CA ASP A 171 -10.65 -10.77 3.08
C ASP A 171 -11.02 -12.19 3.57
N LEU A 172 -12.01 -12.84 2.95
CA LEU A 172 -12.35 -14.25 3.21
C LEU A 172 -11.29 -15.22 2.69
N ASN A 173 -10.77 -14.95 1.49
CA ASN A 173 -9.73 -15.76 0.87
C ASN A 173 -8.55 -14.87 0.42
N PRO A 174 -7.53 -14.70 1.28
CA PRO A 174 -6.34 -13.91 0.97
C PRO A 174 -5.57 -14.37 -0.27
N ARG A 175 -5.78 -15.61 -0.74
CA ARG A 175 -5.17 -16.14 -1.97
C ARG A 175 -5.60 -15.41 -3.24
N LEU A 176 -6.76 -14.76 -3.21
CA LEU A 176 -7.24 -13.93 -4.32
C LEU A 176 -6.41 -12.65 -4.51
N LYS A 177 -5.60 -12.23 -3.53
CA LYS A 177 -4.81 -11.00 -3.62
C LYS A 177 -3.59 -11.23 -4.52
N LEU A 178 -3.46 -10.45 -5.60
CA LEU A 178 -2.24 -10.49 -6.42
C LEU A 178 -1.02 -10.01 -5.61
N CYS A 179 -1.17 -8.95 -4.82
CA CYS A 179 -0.13 -8.42 -3.96
C CYS A 179 -0.64 -8.30 -2.53
N PRO A 180 -0.47 -9.32 -1.66
CA PRO A 180 -0.93 -9.28 -0.27
C PRO A 180 -0.32 -8.17 0.58
N THR A 181 0.82 -7.61 0.17
CA THR A 181 1.53 -6.57 0.93
C THR A 181 1.07 -5.16 0.62
N ILE A 182 0.45 -4.93 -0.55
CA ILE A 182 0.12 -3.59 -1.04
C ILE A 182 -1.39 -3.47 -1.23
N ASN A 183 -1.97 -2.43 -0.67
CA ASN A 183 -3.37 -2.10 -0.87
C ASN A 183 -3.59 -1.51 -2.28
N LEU A 184 -4.26 -2.27 -3.15
CA LEU A 184 -4.57 -1.86 -4.52
C LEU A 184 -5.88 -1.08 -4.67
N ARG A 185 -6.60 -0.77 -3.59
CA ARG A 185 -7.86 0.01 -3.64
C ARG A 185 -7.73 1.38 -4.33
N GLY A 186 -6.51 1.93 -4.38
CA GLY A 186 -6.23 3.18 -5.09
C GLY A 186 -6.40 3.11 -6.61
N THR A 187 -6.46 1.91 -7.21
CA THR A 187 -6.64 1.73 -8.66
C THR A 187 -8.11 1.61 -9.08
N ASP A 188 -9.04 1.68 -8.12
CA ASP A 188 -10.46 1.56 -8.43
C ASP A 188 -11.01 2.80 -9.14
N CYS A 189 -11.94 2.57 -10.06
CA CYS A 189 -12.68 3.63 -10.74
C CYS A 189 -14.08 3.74 -10.15
N PHE A 190 -14.54 4.98 -9.96
CA PHE A 190 -15.91 5.26 -9.51
C PHE A 190 -16.70 5.87 -10.66
N LEU A 191 -17.73 5.17 -11.12
CA LEU A 191 -18.65 5.64 -12.14
C LEU A 191 -19.92 6.20 -11.49
N LEU A 192 -20.34 7.36 -11.96
CA LEU A 192 -21.58 8.01 -11.57
C LEU A 192 -22.57 7.89 -12.73
N CYS A 193 -23.64 7.13 -12.54
CA CYS A 193 -24.61 6.85 -13.59
C CYS A 193 -25.78 7.83 -13.47
N TYR A 194 -25.85 8.77 -14.42
CA TYR A 194 -26.92 9.74 -14.53
C TYR A 194 -27.96 9.29 -15.57
N CYS A 195 -29.23 9.51 -15.28
CA CYS A 195 -30.32 9.39 -16.23
C CYS A 195 -31.19 10.64 -16.11
N ASN A 196 -31.45 11.31 -17.24
CA ASN A 196 -32.23 12.55 -17.28
C ASN A 196 -31.71 13.62 -16.29
N GLY A 197 -30.39 13.75 -16.15
CA GLY A 197 -29.76 14.70 -15.22
C GLY A 197 -29.79 14.29 -13.75
N VAL A 198 -30.44 13.17 -13.40
CA VAL A 198 -30.52 12.65 -12.03
C VAL A 198 -29.53 11.52 -11.83
N LEU A 199 -28.72 11.59 -10.77
CA LEU A 199 -27.82 10.50 -10.37
C LEU A 199 -28.64 9.32 -9.84
N ILE A 200 -28.65 8.21 -10.59
CA ILE A 200 -29.38 7.00 -10.23
C ILE A 200 -28.53 6.09 -9.34
N GLU A 201 -27.32 5.79 -9.78
CA GLU A 201 -26.45 4.80 -9.11
C GLU A 201 -24.97 5.18 -9.20
N ARG A 202 -24.19 4.61 -8.27
CA ARG A 202 -22.73 4.71 -8.29
C ARG A 202 -22.13 3.31 -8.34
N LEU A 203 -21.27 3.07 -9.31
CA LEU A 203 -20.57 1.81 -9.48
C LEU A 203 -19.10 1.98 -9.09
N ARG A 204 -18.59 1.10 -8.21
CA ARG A 204 -17.15 0.96 -7.93
C ARG A 204 -16.61 -0.20 -8.74
N LEU A 205 -15.72 0.10 -9.68
CA LEU A 205 -15.05 -0.86 -10.53
C LEU A 205 -13.64 -1.12 -10.01
N SER A 206 -13.28 -2.39 -9.90
CA SER A 206 -11.95 -2.84 -9.52
C SER A 206 -11.28 -3.56 -10.67
N LEU A 207 -9.96 -3.38 -10.77
CA LEU A 207 -9.18 -3.91 -11.88
C LEU A 207 -8.97 -5.41 -11.70
N LEU A 208 -9.37 -6.21 -12.69
CA LEU A 208 -9.24 -7.67 -12.65
C LEU A 208 -7.79 -8.12 -12.54
N SER A 209 -6.84 -7.34 -13.06
CA SER A 209 -5.41 -7.61 -12.96
C SER A 209 -4.89 -7.62 -11.52
N GLY A 210 -5.61 -7.02 -10.55
CA GLY A 210 -5.28 -7.09 -9.13
C GLY A 210 -5.69 -8.39 -8.43
N VAL A 211 -6.37 -9.30 -9.14
CA VAL A 211 -6.92 -10.55 -8.61
C VAL A 211 -6.11 -11.74 -9.14
N ASP A 212 -5.68 -12.63 -8.24
CA ASP A 212 -4.99 -13.88 -8.59
C ASP A 212 -5.99 -15.03 -8.76
N LEU A 213 -6.57 -15.14 -9.95
CA LEU A 213 -7.51 -16.20 -10.31
C LEU A 213 -6.84 -17.57 -10.53
N LYS A 214 -5.50 -17.62 -10.65
CA LYS A 214 -4.77 -18.89 -10.87
C LYS A 214 -4.70 -19.72 -9.60
N ARG A 215 -4.62 -19.05 -8.44
CA ARG A 215 -4.45 -19.68 -7.13
C ARG A 215 -5.75 -19.79 -6.32
N ALA A 216 -6.80 -19.11 -6.75
CA ALA A 216 -8.11 -19.16 -6.12
C ALA A 216 -9.20 -19.16 -7.18
N ALA A 217 -9.94 -20.26 -7.27
CA ALA A 217 -11.03 -20.42 -8.21
C ALA A 217 -12.25 -19.60 -7.76
N ILE A 218 -12.72 -18.71 -8.63
CA ILE A 218 -14.04 -18.10 -8.54
C ILE A 218 -14.92 -18.81 -9.57
N SER A 219 -16.01 -19.42 -9.14
CA SER A 219 -16.95 -20.06 -10.05
C SER A 219 -17.58 -19.03 -10.99
N HIS A 220 -17.49 -19.27 -12.30
CA HIS A 220 -18.18 -18.44 -13.28
C HIS A 220 -19.68 -18.73 -13.26
N ALA A 221 -20.49 -17.67 -13.22
CA ALA A 221 -21.93 -17.81 -13.34
C ALA A 221 -22.32 -18.22 -14.76
N THR A 222 -23.34 -19.07 -14.90
CA THR A 222 -23.89 -19.49 -16.20
C THR A 222 -24.59 -18.35 -16.94
N ARG A 223 -25.01 -17.31 -16.22
CA ARG A 223 -25.70 -16.14 -16.78
C ARG A 223 -24.74 -14.95 -16.84
N PRO A 224 -24.75 -14.17 -17.93
CA PRO A 224 -23.99 -12.92 -18.00
C PRO A 224 -24.52 -11.92 -16.97
N SER A 225 -23.64 -11.04 -16.50
CA SER A 225 -24.02 -9.95 -15.62
C SER A 225 -24.96 -8.97 -16.35
N LYS A 226 -25.78 -8.25 -15.59
CA LYS A 226 -26.68 -7.21 -16.13
C LYS A 226 -25.90 -6.06 -16.81
N TYR A 227 -24.64 -5.88 -16.41
CA TYR A 227 -23.77 -4.80 -16.87
C TYR A 227 -22.69 -5.35 -17.80
N VAL A 228 -22.04 -4.48 -18.57
CA VAL A 228 -20.87 -4.83 -19.42
C VAL A 228 -19.64 -5.25 -18.57
N VAL A 229 -19.76 -5.19 -17.24
CA VAL A 229 -18.71 -5.54 -16.28
C VAL A 229 -19.08 -6.78 -15.47
N ASN A 230 -18.07 -7.52 -15.01
CA ASN A 230 -18.26 -8.68 -14.16
C ASN A 230 -18.79 -8.28 -12.77
N GLU A 231 -19.79 -9.01 -12.27
CA GLU A 231 -20.36 -8.82 -10.95
C GLU A 231 -20.04 -10.03 -10.07
N LEU A 232 -19.37 -9.81 -8.94
CA LEU A 232 -19.12 -10.87 -7.96
C LEU A 232 -20.28 -10.92 -6.95
N ARG A 233 -21.00 -12.05 -6.91
CA ARG A 233 -22.06 -12.32 -5.93
C ARG A 233 -21.64 -13.42 -4.98
N ALA A 234 -21.93 -13.23 -3.69
CA ALA A 234 -21.84 -14.32 -2.73
C ALA A 234 -22.97 -15.31 -3.01
N THR A 235 -22.63 -16.54 -3.37
CA THR A 235 -23.58 -17.64 -3.41
C THR A 235 -23.74 -18.16 -1.99
N ASN A 236 -24.87 -17.85 -1.34
CA ASN A 236 -25.31 -18.65 -0.20
C ASN A 236 -25.65 -20.03 -0.77
N LEU A 237 -24.74 -21.00 -0.67
CA LEU A 237 -25.11 -22.39 -0.94
C LEU A 237 -26.21 -22.75 0.07
N PRO A 238 -27.39 -23.22 -0.36
CA PRO A 238 -28.37 -23.75 0.57
C PRO A 238 -27.78 -24.98 1.27
N ASN A 239 -27.83 -24.97 2.60
CA ASN A 239 -27.50 -26.11 3.48
C ASN A 239 -28.47 -27.28 3.29
N HIS A 240 -28.46 -27.94 2.13
CA HIS A 240 -29.22 -29.18 1.92
C HIS A 240 -28.44 -30.18 1.05
N LEU A 241 -27.23 -30.52 1.51
CA LEU A 241 -26.64 -31.84 1.30
C LEU A 241 -26.09 -32.33 2.65
N SER A 242 -27.03 -32.60 3.55
CA SER A 242 -26.80 -33.35 4.79
C SER A 242 -28.04 -34.20 5.05
N LYS A 243 -28.12 -35.34 4.35
CA LYS A 243 -28.35 -36.68 4.91
C LYS A 243 -28.78 -37.62 3.78
N SER A 244 -28.05 -38.73 3.71
CA SER A 244 -28.45 -39.97 3.03
C SER A 244 -29.82 -40.43 3.46
#